data_AF-A0AA35U6M1-F1
#
_entry.id   AF-A0AA35U6M1-F1
#
_cell.length_a   1.000
_cell.length_b   1.000
_cell.length_c   1.000
_cell.angle_alpha   90.00
_cell.angle_beta   90.00
_cell.angle_gamma   90.00
#
_symmetry.space_group_name_H-M   'P 1'
#
loop_
_entity.id
_entity.type
_entity.pdbx_description
1 polymer ?
#
loop_
_entity_poly.entity_id
_entity_poly.type
_entity_poly.pdbx_seq_one_letter_code
_entity_poly.pdbx_strand_id
1 'polypeptide(L)'
;MTDFMEQLNFNADGLIPAIAQQWDSGEVLMMAWMSKETLLKSLEQKRAIYYSRSRQSEWRKGDSSGHIQTLKEIRADCDTDCILLLVDQVGAACHENTRSCFTKQISKTAITLNAETAYPALFSESKK
;
A
#
# COMPACT_ATOMS: atom_id res chain seq x y z
N MET A 1 12.41 -24.46 13.69
CA MET A 1 11.43 -23.36 13.69
C MET A 1 11.47 -22.79 12.28
N THR A 2 10.42 -22.99 11.50
CA THR A 2 10.38 -22.54 10.09
C THR A 2 10.30 -21.01 10.06
N ASP A 3 11.18 -20.37 9.30
CA ASP A 3 11.11 -18.93 9.07
C ASP A 3 9.77 -18.60 8.41
N PHE A 4 9.01 -17.62 8.93
CA PHE A 4 7.71 -17.27 8.36
C PHE A 4 7.82 -16.83 6.90
N MET A 5 8.99 -16.30 6.51
CA MET A 5 9.29 -15.92 5.13
C MET A 5 9.30 -17.10 4.16
N GLU A 6 9.53 -18.33 4.63
CA GLU A 6 9.48 -19.55 3.82
C GLU A 6 8.04 -20.03 3.59
N GLN A 7 7.07 -19.49 4.33
CA GLN A 7 5.64 -19.82 4.19
C GLN A 7 4.91 -18.91 3.20
N LEU A 8 5.58 -17.86 2.70
CA LEU A 8 5.03 -16.92 1.73
C LEU A 8 5.51 -17.26 0.31
N ASN A 9 4.59 -17.23 -0.64
CA ASN A 9 4.83 -17.54 -2.04
C ASN A 9 5.18 -16.28 -2.83
N PHE A 10 6.47 -15.95 -2.85
CA PHE A 10 7.01 -14.91 -3.73
C PHE A 10 7.03 -15.42 -5.18
N ASN A 11 6.73 -14.52 -6.12
CA ASN A 11 6.80 -14.83 -7.55
C ASN A 11 8.26 -15.07 -8.02
N ALA A 12 8.43 -15.35 -9.32
CA ALA A 12 9.75 -15.61 -9.92
C ALA A 12 10.75 -14.43 -9.79
N ASP A 13 10.26 -13.20 -9.60
CA ASP A 13 11.08 -12.02 -9.38
C ASP A 13 11.42 -11.80 -7.89
N GLY A 14 10.99 -12.70 -7.00
CA GLY A 14 11.15 -12.57 -5.55
C GLY A 14 10.21 -11.53 -4.94
N LEU A 15 9.07 -11.26 -5.57
CA LEU A 15 8.11 -10.24 -5.14
C LEU A 15 6.75 -10.85 -4.77
N ILE A 16 6.06 -10.20 -3.82
CA ILE A 16 4.69 -10.53 -3.42
C ILE A 16 3.80 -9.29 -3.62
N PRO A 17 2.58 -9.43 -4.18
CA PRO A 17 1.59 -8.37 -4.19
C PRO A 17 1.18 -8.00 -2.76
N ALA A 18 1.15 -6.70 -2.49
CA ALA A 18 0.81 -6.12 -1.21
C ALA A 18 -0.31 -5.10 -1.37
N ILE A 19 -1.48 -5.41 -0.80
CA ILE A 19 -2.65 -4.54 -0.79
C ILE A 19 -2.60 -3.72 0.49
N ALA A 20 -2.55 -2.40 0.39
CA ALA A 20 -2.70 -1.49 1.53
C ALA A 20 -4.18 -1.14 1.72
N GLN A 21 -4.69 -1.37 2.92
CA GLN A 21 -6.05 -1.06 3.32
C GLN A 21 -6.03 -0.20 4.58
N GLN A 22 -6.89 0.81 4.62
CA GLN A 22 -7.07 1.63 5.82
C GLN A 22 -7.64 0.76 6.95
N TRP A 23 -6.94 0.75 8.08
CA TRP A 23 -7.16 -0.22 9.15
C TRP A 23 -8.53 -0.13 9.84
N ASP A 24 -9.11 1.07 9.92
CA ASP A 24 -10.37 1.33 10.62
C ASP A 24 -11.59 1.33 9.68
N SER A 25 -11.48 1.96 8.51
CA SER A 25 -12.57 2.05 7.54
C SER A 25 -12.69 0.85 6.61
N GLY A 26 -11.62 0.07 6.45
CA GLY A 26 -11.54 -1.00 5.46
C GLY A 26 -11.39 -0.51 4.01
N GLU A 27 -11.19 0.79 3.76
CA GLU A 27 -10.98 1.32 2.41
C GLU A 27 -9.68 0.76 1.81
N VAL A 28 -9.76 0.14 0.63
CA VAL A 28 -8.56 -0.30 -0.10
C VAL A 28 -7.90 0.93 -0.73
N LEU A 29 -6.64 1.17 -0.35
CA LEU A 29 -5.89 2.38 -0.69
C LEU A 29 -5.05 2.20 -1.95
N MET A 30 -4.29 1.11 -2.03
CA MET A 30 -3.39 0.85 -3.15
C MET A 30 -2.91 -0.59 -3.18
N MET A 31 -2.30 -0.98 -4.29
CA MET A 31 -1.51 -2.20 -4.41
C MET A 31 -0.09 -1.82 -4.84
N ALA A 32 0.90 -2.47 -4.23
CA ALA A 32 2.30 -2.37 -4.61
C ALA A 32 2.99 -3.73 -4.45
N TRP A 33 4.26 -3.81 -4.83
CA TRP A 33 5.06 -5.02 -4.67
C TRP A 33 5.91 -4.91 -3.41
N MET A 34 6.16 -6.03 -2.74
CA MET A 34 7.16 -6.13 -1.69
C MET A 34 8.12 -7.28 -2.00
N SER A 35 9.42 -7.08 -1.81
CA SER A 35 10.39 -8.16 -1.68
C SER A 35 10.44 -8.64 -0.22
N LYS A 36 11.10 -9.78 0.03
CA LYS A 36 11.41 -10.27 1.40
C LYS A 36 12.03 -9.18 2.27
N GLU A 37 12.98 -8.42 1.73
CA GLU A 37 13.66 -7.33 2.45
C GLU A 37 12.69 -6.21 2.82
N THR A 38 11.87 -5.73 1.87
CA THR A 38 10.92 -4.65 2.16
C THR A 38 9.81 -5.08 3.12
N LEU A 39 9.41 -6.35 3.10
CA LEU A 39 8.47 -6.92 4.07
C LEU A 39 9.07 -6.97 5.48
N LEU A 40 10.30 -7.47 5.60
CA LEU A 40 11.01 -7.52 6.88
C LEU A 40 11.18 -6.11 7.47
N LYS A 41 11.68 -5.16 6.67
CA LYS A 41 11.84 -3.76 7.09
C LYS A 41 10.50 -3.13 7.49
N SER A 42 9.39 -3.49 6.82
CA SER A 42 8.07 -2.98 7.18
C SER A 42 7.61 -3.47 8.55
N LEU A 43 7.84 -4.76 8.84
CA LEU A 43 7.51 -5.37 10.14
C LEU A 43 8.32 -4.75 11.29
N GLU A 44 9.61 -4.51 11.06
CA GLU A 44 10.55 -3.89 12.01
C GLU A 44 10.23 -2.42 12.27
N GLN A 45 10.03 -1.65 11.20
CA GLN A 45 9.93 -0.19 11.29
C GLN A 45 8.49 0.31 11.46
N LYS A 46 7.50 -0.59 11.42
CA LYS A 46 6.07 -0.27 11.48
C LYS A 46 5.64 0.77 10.45
N ARG A 47 6.25 0.71 9.26
CA ARG A 47 6.02 1.61 8.12
C ARG A 47 5.89 0.79 6.85
N ALA A 48 4.97 1.16 5.96
CA ALA A 48 4.88 0.48 4.68
C ALA A 48 6.08 0.83 3.78
N ILE A 49 6.89 -0.17 3.48
CA ILE A 49 8.05 -0.10 2.58
C ILE A 49 7.79 -1.06 1.43
N TYR A 50 7.84 -0.55 0.22
CA TYR A 50 7.52 -1.28 -0.99
C TYR A 50 8.74 -1.37 -1.91
N TYR A 51 8.66 -2.26 -2.88
CA TYR A 51 9.63 -2.40 -3.96
C TYR A 51 9.05 -1.82 -5.27
N SER A 52 9.80 -0.93 -5.90
CA SER A 52 9.46 -0.39 -7.22
C SER A 52 10.12 -1.23 -8.30
N ARG A 53 9.32 -1.97 -9.08
CA ARG A 53 9.84 -2.76 -10.21
C ARG A 53 10.53 -1.92 -11.28
N SER A 54 10.02 -0.70 -11.52
CA SER A 54 10.59 0.20 -12.53
C SER A 54 11.87 0.88 -12.08
N ARG A 55 11.99 1.22 -10.79
CA ARG A 55 13.21 1.81 -10.22
C ARG A 55 14.21 0.77 -9.72
N GLN A 56 13.79 -0.49 -9.68
CA GLN A 56 14.57 -1.61 -9.13
C GLN A 56 15.07 -1.32 -7.71
N SER A 57 14.26 -0.62 -6.91
CA SER A 57 14.66 -0.11 -5.60
C SER A 57 13.51 -0.09 -4.61
N GLU A 58 13.85 -0.15 -3.33
CA GLU A 58 12.89 0.05 -2.26
C GLU A 58 12.49 1.52 -2.12
N TRP A 59 11.29 1.74 -1.61
CA TRP A 59 10.82 3.06 -1.23
C TRP A 59 9.85 2.95 -0.06
N ARG A 60 9.97 3.89 0.88
CA ARG A 60 9.09 3.97 2.04
C ARG A 60 7.96 4.96 1.74
N LYS A 61 6.71 4.53 1.94
CA LYS A 61 5.55 5.35 1.59
C LYS A 61 5.53 6.63 2.43
N GLY A 62 5.49 7.76 1.71
CA GLY A 62 5.36 9.09 2.29
C GLY A 62 6.67 9.82 2.55
N ASP A 63 7.85 9.23 2.30
CA ASP A 63 9.13 9.88 2.64
C ASP A 63 9.36 11.21 1.89
N SER A 64 8.84 11.33 0.67
CA SER A 64 8.93 12.58 -0.10
C SER A 64 7.73 13.52 0.09
N SER A 65 6.54 13.00 0.42
CA SER A 65 5.29 13.80 0.45
C SER A 65 4.73 14.06 1.84
N GLY A 66 5.22 13.38 2.87
CA GLY A 66 4.59 13.32 4.20
C GLY A 66 3.36 12.43 4.28
N HIS A 67 2.90 11.83 3.17
CA HIS A 67 1.70 10.98 3.16
C HIS A 67 2.02 9.53 3.58
N ILE A 68 2.21 9.38 4.88
CA ILE A 68 2.77 8.19 5.53
C ILE A 68 1.72 7.08 5.69
N GLN A 69 2.16 5.83 5.57
CA GLN A 69 1.42 4.63 5.99
C GLN A 69 2.11 3.98 7.19
N THR A 70 1.47 4.05 8.36
CA THR A 70 1.93 3.35 9.56
C THR A 70 1.31 1.97 9.59
N LEU A 71 2.14 0.93 9.70
CA LEU A 71 1.69 -0.46 9.66
C LEU A 71 1.08 -0.87 11.01
N LYS A 72 -0.14 -1.40 10.97
CA LYS A 72 -0.84 -1.96 12.15
C LYS A 72 -0.79 -3.49 12.15
N GLU A 73 -1.05 -4.11 11.01
CA GLU A 73 -1.13 -5.56 10.87
C GLU A 73 -0.77 -5.98 9.43
N ILE A 74 -0.26 -7.21 9.26
CA ILE A 74 -0.14 -7.87 7.95
C ILE A 74 -0.88 -9.20 8.03
N ARG A 75 -1.69 -9.48 7.01
CA ARG A 75 -2.35 -10.77 6.79
C ARG A 75 -1.88 -11.34 5.46
N ALA A 76 -1.81 -12.66 5.35
CA ALA A 76 -1.67 -13.36 4.07
C ALA A 76 -3.03 -13.91 3.64
N ASP A 77 -3.23 -14.10 2.34
CA ASP A 77 -4.38 -14.84 1.82
C ASP A 77 -4.21 -16.37 1.98
N CYS A 78 -5.15 -17.14 1.41
CA CYS A 78 -5.30 -18.56 1.73
C CYS A 78 -4.19 -19.45 1.16
N ASP A 79 -3.57 -19.05 0.06
CA ASP A 79 -2.43 -19.70 -0.60
C ASP A 79 -1.13 -18.89 -0.47
N THR A 80 -1.13 -17.87 0.38
CA THR A 80 0.03 -17.10 0.83
C THR A 80 0.84 -16.43 -0.28
N ASP A 81 0.22 -16.16 -1.42
CA ASP A 81 0.82 -15.47 -2.55
C ASP A 81 0.46 -13.97 -2.61
N CYS A 82 -0.37 -13.50 -1.67
CA CYS A 82 -0.71 -12.09 -1.51
C CYS A 82 -0.80 -11.70 -0.03
N ILE A 83 -0.44 -10.45 0.26
CA ILE A 83 -0.54 -9.89 1.61
C ILE A 83 -1.42 -8.64 1.66
N LEU A 84 -2.17 -8.53 2.75
CA LEU A 84 -2.99 -7.38 3.11
C LEU A 84 -2.31 -6.63 4.27
N LEU A 85 -1.90 -5.40 4.02
CA LEU A 85 -1.36 -4.48 5.00
C LEU A 85 -2.52 -3.64 5.54
N LEU A 86 -2.84 -3.80 6.81
CA LEU A 86 -3.67 -2.83 7.51
C LEU A 86 -2.80 -1.66 7.95
N VAL A 87 -3.06 -0.50 7.36
CA VAL A 87 -2.28 0.72 7.56
C VAL A 87 -3.14 1.86 8.05
N ASP A 88 -2.50 2.75 8.79
CA ASP A 88 -3.02 4.05 9.17
C ASP A 88 -2.42 5.10 8.25
N GLN A 89 -3.22 5.52 7.28
CA GLN A 89 -2.84 6.44 6.22
C GLN A 89 -3.00 7.89 6.69
N VAL A 90 -1.90 8.62 6.69
CA VAL A 90 -1.87 10.09 6.83
C VAL A 90 -1.79 10.70 5.44
N GLY A 91 -2.63 11.68 5.11
CA GLY A 91 -2.61 12.30 3.78
C GLY A 91 -3.21 11.40 2.69
N ALA A 92 -2.94 11.75 1.43
CA ALA A 92 -3.39 10.96 0.28
C ALA A 92 -2.50 9.72 0.04
N ALA A 93 -3.12 8.55 -0.17
CA ALA A 93 -2.36 7.37 -0.57
C ALA A 93 -1.82 7.50 -2.01
N CYS A 94 -2.59 8.14 -2.89
CA CYS A 94 -2.24 8.32 -4.30
C CYS A 94 -1.42 9.61 -4.54
N HIS A 95 -0.58 9.59 -5.57
CA HIS A 95 0.15 10.77 -6.04
C HIS A 95 -0.73 11.79 -6.77
N GLU A 96 -1.93 11.39 -7.18
CA GLU A 96 -2.97 12.28 -7.75
C GLU A 96 -3.79 12.99 -6.66
N ASN A 97 -3.34 12.94 -5.39
CA ASN A 97 -4.04 13.50 -4.23
C ASN A 97 -5.44 12.92 -4.00
N THR A 98 -5.60 11.61 -4.17
CA THR A 98 -6.80 10.85 -3.78
C THR A 98 -6.52 9.92 -2.60
N ARG A 99 -7.57 9.61 -1.81
CA ARG A 99 -7.49 8.67 -0.69
C ARG A 99 -7.03 7.30 -1.14
N SER A 100 -7.51 6.88 -2.31
CA SER A 100 -7.24 5.59 -2.92
C SER A 100 -6.72 5.77 -4.35
N CYS A 101 -5.84 4.88 -4.78
CA CYS A 101 -5.42 4.75 -6.18
C CYS A 101 -6.54 4.21 -7.08
N PHE A 102 -7.59 3.61 -6.52
CA PHE A 102 -8.69 2.98 -7.26
C PHE A 102 -9.76 4.00 -7.68
N THR A 103 -9.33 5.09 -8.33
CA THR A 103 -10.15 6.25 -8.75
C THR A 103 -11.01 5.97 -9.98
N LYS A 104 -10.88 4.80 -10.61
CA LYS A 104 -11.58 4.45 -11.84
C LYS A 104 -12.52 3.28 -11.60
N GLN A 105 -13.79 3.48 -11.93
CA GLN A 105 -14.81 2.44 -11.97
C GLN A 105 -14.92 1.88 -13.38
N ILE A 106 -14.94 0.56 -13.48
CA ILE A 106 -15.06 -0.15 -14.76
C ILE A 106 -16.48 -0.71 -14.87
N SER A 107 -17.13 -0.46 -16.01
CA SER A 107 -18.41 -1.03 -16.38
C SER A 107 -18.30 -1.77 -17.72
N LYS A 108 -19.38 -2.40 -18.19
CA LYS A 108 -19.39 -3.09 -19.50
C LYS A 108 -19.10 -2.15 -20.69
N THR A 109 -19.35 -0.86 -20.55
CA THR A 109 -19.34 0.10 -21.67
C THR A 109 -18.38 1.27 -21.49
N ALA A 110 -17.90 1.53 -20.26
CA ALA A 110 -17.09 2.71 -19.98
C ALA A 110 -16.22 2.52 -18.74
N ILE A 111 -15.16 3.33 -18.69
CA ILE A 111 -14.39 3.62 -17.47
C ILE A 111 -14.76 5.03 -17.02
N THR A 112 -15.22 5.19 -15.79
CA THR A 112 -15.61 6.47 -15.19
C THR A 112 -14.81 6.76 -13.93
N LEU A 113 -14.81 8.01 -13.47
CA LEU A 113 -14.19 8.36 -12.19
C LEU A 113 -15.08 7.93 -11.02
N ASN A 114 -14.46 7.41 -9.97
CA ASN A 114 -15.07 7.15 -8.67
C ASN A 114 -14.85 8.35 -7.75
N ALA A 115 -15.89 9.16 -7.55
CA ALA A 115 -15.83 10.37 -6.73
C ALA A 115 -15.60 10.09 -5.23
N GLU A 116 -15.87 8.88 -4.74
CA GLU A 116 -15.68 8.51 -3.33
C GLU A 116 -14.21 8.49 -2.92
N THR A 117 -13.30 8.33 -3.90
CA THR A 117 -11.86 8.31 -3.67
C THR A 117 -11.25 9.70 -3.46
N ALA A 118 -12.04 10.77 -3.60
CA ALA A 118 -11.56 12.13 -3.41
C ALA A 118 -10.95 12.30 -2.01
N TYR A 119 -9.71 12.76 -1.95
CA TYR A 119 -9.13 13.22 -0.69
C TYR A 119 -9.67 14.63 -0.43
N PRO A 120 -10.42 14.86 0.67
CA PRO A 120 -10.90 16.20 0.95
C PRO A 120 -9.70 17.14 1.05
N ALA A 121 -9.76 18.28 0.36
CA ALA A 121 -8.69 19.29 0.30
C ALA A 121 -8.43 20.01 1.65
N LEU A 122 -8.78 19.38 2.77
CA LEU A 122 -8.64 19.90 4.12
C LEU A 122 -7.22 19.65 4.65
N PHE A 123 -6.20 20.11 3.93
CA PHE A 123 -4.91 20.53 4.49
C PHE A 123 -4.27 21.57 3.55
N SER A 124 -5.04 22.61 3.19
CA SER A 124 -4.40 23.92 2.97
C SER A 124 -3.99 24.46 4.35
N GLU A 125 -2.67 24.65 4.53
CA GLU A 125 -2.03 25.36 5.64
C GLU A 125 -1.99 24.60 6.99
N SER A 126 -0.83 24.27 7.56
CA SER A 126 0.21 25.22 7.92
C SER A 126 1.60 24.57 7.89
N LYS A 127 2.44 25.00 6.95
CA LYS A 127 3.86 25.12 7.27
C LYS A 127 3.98 26.23 8.32
N LYS A 128 4.35 25.88 9.54
CA LYS A 128 5.05 26.76 10.48
C LYS A 128 6.35 26.07 10.85
#